data_AF-A0A1H3E2S2-F1
#
_entry.id   AF-A0A1H3E2S2-F1
#
_cell.length_a   1.000
_cell.length_b   1.000
_cell.length_c   1.000
_cell.angle_alpha   90.00
_cell.angle_beta   90.00
_cell.angle_gamma   90.00
#
_symmetry.space_group_name_H-M   'P 1'
#
loop_
_entity.id
_entity.type
_entity.pdbx_description
1 polymer ?
#
loop_
_entity_poly.entity_id
_entity_poly.type
_entity_poly.pdbx_seq_one_letter_code
_entity_poly.pdbx_strand_id
1 'polypeptide(L)'
;MRVWELKTTNKVRINCENFSQIYYKYFDTQFIGAPVKEWGSIVMKITQGNEEVCDAPNFVSGKPIFSQRAVEVLHDIINPFVEVLPVIHELYPVHAINVVNVVDCIDYSNSIKDTLSDGTFTGFSNYAFKKELVENQHMFKIPEKLRGPVFVSDEFRQTVIENKLTGFAFKELWNSELILKPVSNSEHELDEAQVEGVSFQEAMIIIEGGEKAALNGKVKWQKNKNRVIVLGHLQDDGSYVWIKPVYIPIPHLSAKWLITDKS
;
A
#
# COMPACT_ATOMS: atom_id res chain seq x y z
N MET A 1 -12.16 -0.74 -12.01
CA MET A 1 -12.29 -0.55 -10.53
C MET A 1 -10.95 -0.72 -9.84
N ARG A 2 -10.62 0.15 -8.88
CA ARG A 2 -9.38 0.10 -8.08
C ARG A 2 -9.66 0.06 -6.59
N VAL A 3 -8.69 -0.45 -5.84
CA VAL A 3 -8.62 -0.40 -4.38
C VAL A 3 -7.43 0.45 -3.96
N TRP A 4 -7.69 1.38 -3.05
CA TRP A 4 -6.70 2.32 -2.55
C TRP A 4 -6.46 2.11 -1.05
N GLU A 5 -5.22 2.25 -0.61
CA GLU A 5 -4.93 2.48 0.79
C GLU A 5 -5.25 3.94 1.14
N LEU A 6 -6.11 4.15 2.13
CA LEU A 6 -6.36 5.47 2.69
C LEU A 6 -5.16 5.92 3.52
N LYS A 7 -4.60 7.06 3.13
CA LYS A 7 -3.54 7.77 3.85
C LYS A 7 -4.00 9.18 4.19
N THR A 8 -3.22 9.84 5.02
CA THR A 8 -3.34 11.28 5.26
C THR A 8 -2.01 11.97 4.99
N THR A 9 -2.08 13.22 4.59
CA THR A 9 -0.88 14.04 4.41
C THR A 9 -0.24 14.35 5.77
N ASN A 10 1.07 14.53 5.82
CA ASN A 10 1.78 14.90 7.06
C ASN A 10 1.72 16.42 7.35
N LYS A 11 0.81 17.17 6.70
CA LYS A 11 0.74 18.63 6.84
C LYS A 11 0.16 19.07 8.18
N VAL A 12 -0.84 18.36 8.67
CA VAL A 12 -1.48 18.60 9.97
C VAL A 12 -1.55 17.26 10.70
N ARG A 13 -0.99 17.22 11.90
CA ARG A 13 -1.05 16.06 12.79
C ARG A 13 -1.79 16.44 14.06
N ILE A 14 -2.75 15.62 14.44
CA ILE A 14 -3.42 15.71 15.73
C ILE A 14 -3.04 14.52 16.61
N ASN A 15 -3.09 14.71 17.93
CA ASN A 15 -3.00 13.63 18.91
C ASN A 15 -3.92 13.92 20.09
N CYS A 16 -4.26 12.86 20.83
CA CYS A 16 -4.97 13.00 22.10
C CYS A 16 -4.03 13.33 23.26
N GLU A 17 -4.54 14.07 24.25
CA GLU A 17 -3.86 14.23 25.53
C GLU A 17 -3.66 12.86 26.20
N ASN A 18 -2.57 12.69 26.97
CA ASN A 18 -2.25 11.39 27.57
C ASN A 18 -2.26 10.23 26.54
N PHE A 19 -1.68 10.48 25.36
CA PHE A 19 -1.75 9.64 24.17
C PHE A 19 -1.70 8.14 24.48
N SER A 20 -0.68 7.66 25.21
CA SER A 20 -0.50 6.23 25.48
C SER A 20 -1.72 5.57 26.14
N GLN A 21 -2.34 6.23 27.13
CA GLN A 21 -3.49 5.69 27.86
C GLN A 21 -4.76 5.74 27.01
N ILE A 22 -5.03 6.90 26.38
CA ILE A 22 -6.23 7.10 25.56
C ILE A 22 -6.18 6.23 24.30
N TYR A 23 -5.04 6.22 23.62
CA TYR A 23 -4.80 5.41 22.43
C TYR A 23 -5.05 3.93 22.73
N TYR A 24 -4.44 3.39 23.78
CA TYR A 24 -4.60 1.98 24.13
C TYR A 24 -6.05 1.62 24.48
N LYS A 25 -6.71 2.46 25.30
CA LYS A 25 -8.08 2.20 25.78
C LYS A 25 -9.13 2.31 24.67
N TYR A 26 -9.07 3.36 23.84
CA TYR A 26 -10.17 3.70 22.94
C TYR A 26 -9.90 3.37 21.47
N PHE A 27 -8.64 3.32 21.04
CA PHE A 27 -8.30 3.09 19.63
C PHE A 27 -7.69 1.71 19.39
N ASP A 28 -6.58 1.41 20.04
CA ASP A 28 -5.77 0.22 19.76
C ASP A 28 -6.54 -1.09 19.94
N THR A 29 -7.32 -1.17 21.01
CA THR A 29 -8.07 -2.38 21.38
C THR A 29 -9.44 -2.51 20.71
N GLN A 30 -9.98 -1.42 20.16
CA GLN A 30 -11.38 -1.38 19.68
C GLN A 30 -11.52 -1.13 18.16
N PHE A 31 -10.56 -0.47 17.51
CA PHE A 31 -10.60 -0.17 16.06
C PHE A 31 -10.12 -1.37 15.23
N ILE A 32 -10.82 -2.49 15.41
CA ILE A 32 -10.44 -3.82 14.90
C ILE A 32 -11.52 -4.43 14.01
N GLY A 33 -12.38 -3.62 13.39
CA GLY A 33 -13.42 -4.13 12.50
C GLY A 33 -14.70 -4.57 13.24
N ALA A 34 -15.01 -3.92 14.35
CA ALA A 34 -16.23 -4.13 15.12
C ALA A 34 -16.66 -2.80 15.77
N PRO A 35 -17.96 -2.61 16.08
CA PRO A 35 -18.42 -1.45 16.84
C PRO A 35 -17.68 -1.34 18.19
N VAL A 36 -17.41 -0.11 18.63
CA VAL A 36 -16.76 0.11 19.92
C VAL A 36 -17.71 -0.27 21.06
N LYS A 37 -17.15 -0.76 22.16
CA LYS A 37 -17.94 -1.13 23.36
C LYS A 37 -18.05 0.03 24.33
N GLU A 38 -17.02 0.87 24.38
CA GLU A 38 -16.94 2.02 25.26
C GLU A 38 -16.26 3.17 24.52
N TRP A 39 -16.87 4.35 24.58
CA TRP A 39 -16.29 5.57 24.04
C TRP A 39 -16.32 6.69 25.09
N GLY A 40 -15.16 7.30 25.32
CA GLY A 40 -14.99 8.38 26.29
C GLY A 40 -14.98 9.76 25.64
N SER A 41 -14.94 10.79 26.48
CA SER A 41 -14.66 12.16 26.02
C SER A 41 -13.16 12.29 25.73
N ILE A 42 -12.81 12.29 24.44
CA ILE A 42 -11.43 12.32 23.96
C ILE A 42 -11.14 13.74 23.46
N VAL A 43 -10.16 14.40 24.07
CA VAL A 43 -9.67 15.70 23.61
C VAL A 43 -8.46 15.47 22.71
N MET A 44 -8.52 16.00 21.49
CA MET A 44 -7.43 16.02 20.53
C MET A 44 -6.96 17.44 20.24
N LYS A 45 -5.67 17.58 19.99
CA LYS A 45 -4.99 18.85 19.69
C LYS A 45 -4.05 18.68 18.51
N ILE A 46 -3.80 19.76 17.79
CA ILE A 46 -2.76 19.81 16.77
C ILE A 46 -1.39 19.71 17.46
N THR A 47 -0.54 18.81 16.96
CA THR A 47 0.82 18.58 17.47
C THR A 47 1.88 18.87 16.42
N GLN A 48 1.49 18.99 15.15
CA GLN A 48 2.37 19.37 14.05
C GLN A 48 1.55 20.02 12.93
N GLY A 49 2.13 21.01 12.27
CA GLY A 49 1.48 21.77 11.20
C GLY A 49 1.02 23.15 11.68
N ASN A 50 0.48 23.93 10.75
CA ASN A 50 -0.21 25.16 11.11
C ASN A 50 -1.53 24.81 11.80
N GLU A 51 -2.08 25.74 12.58
CA GLU A 51 -3.44 25.66 13.17
C GLU A 51 -4.55 25.80 12.11
N GLU A 52 -4.31 25.29 10.91
CA GLU A 52 -5.25 25.29 9.80
C GLU A 52 -6.21 24.11 9.90
N VAL A 53 -7.49 24.38 9.65
CA VAL A 53 -8.54 23.36 9.53
C VAL A 53 -8.22 22.45 8.34
N CYS A 54 -8.28 21.13 8.54
CA CYS A 54 -8.19 20.16 7.45
C CYS A 54 -9.23 19.05 7.61
N ASP A 55 -9.59 18.40 6.51
CA ASP A 55 -10.70 17.45 6.51
C ASP A 55 -10.30 16.04 6.94
N ALA A 56 -9.03 15.67 6.78
CA ALA A 56 -8.45 14.42 7.28
C ALA A 56 -7.06 14.65 7.90
N PRO A 57 -6.98 15.16 9.15
CA PRO A 57 -5.72 15.29 9.86
C PRO A 57 -5.04 13.93 10.08
N ASN A 58 -3.70 13.94 10.13
CA ASN A 58 -2.93 12.76 10.46
C ASN A 58 -3.04 12.44 11.96
N PHE A 59 -3.32 11.18 12.30
CA PHE A 59 -3.32 10.70 13.69
C PHE A 59 -2.50 9.41 13.81
N VAL A 60 -3.17 8.25 13.69
CA VAL A 60 -2.56 6.93 13.72
C VAL A 60 -3.07 6.12 12.54
N SER A 61 -2.17 5.38 11.89
CA SER A 61 -2.51 4.51 10.77
C SER A 61 -3.67 3.58 11.11
N GLY A 62 -4.66 3.52 10.22
CA GLY A 62 -5.83 2.67 10.39
C GLY A 62 -6.89 3.18 11.37
N LYS A 63 -6.72 4.38 11.93
CA LYS A 63 -7.71 5.07 12.77
C LYS A 63 -7.94 6.51 12.23
N PRO A 64 -8.67 6.64 11.11
CA PRO A 64 -8.90 7.93 10.49
C PRO A 64 -9.66 8.88 11.43
N ILE A 65 -9.29 10.16 11.38
CA ILE A 65 -10.04 11.26 11.98
C ILE A 65 -10.49 12.17 10.85
N PHE A 66 -11.78 12.47 10.77
CA PHE A 66 -12.36 13.33 9.74
C PHE A 66 -13.01 14.57 10.35
N SER A 67 -12.97 15.70 9.63
CA SER A 67 -13.80 16.86 9.96
C SER A 67 -15.28 16.53 9.83
N GLN A 68 -16.15 17.28 10.50
CA GLN A 68 -17.61 17.19 10.29
C GLN A 68 -17.97 17.32 8.81
N ARG A 69 -17.34 18.26 8.09
CA ARG A 69 -17.55 18.44 6.64
C ARG A 69 -17.22 17.17 5.85
N ALA A 70 -16.09 16.50 6.13
CA ALA A 70 -15.77 15.25 5.46
C ALA A 70 -16.77 14.15 5.78
N VAL A 71 -17.21 14.03 7.04
CA VAL A 71 -18.24 13.07 7.43
C VAL A 71 -19.53 13.30 6.65
N GLU A 72 -19.99 14.55 6.54
CA GLU A 72 -21.20 14.91 5.81
C GLU A 72 -21.09 14.63 4.31
N VAL A 73 -19.99 15.05 3.68
CA VAL A 73 -19.75 14.83 2.24
C VAL A 73 -19.65 13.34 1.90
N LEU A 74 -19.04 12.55 2.79
CA LEU A 74 -18.81 11.12 2.56
C LEU A 74 -19.94 10.26 3.14
N HIS A 75 -20.95 10.84 3.79
CA HIS A 75 -21.95 10.12 4.57
C HIS A 75 -22.59 8.98 3.78
N ASP A 76 -23.13 9.28 2.61
CA ASP A 76 -23.90 8.32 1.82
C ASP A 76 -23.06 7.13 1.34
N ILE A 77 -21.75 7.32 1.18
CA ILE A 77 -20.84 6.27 0.73
C ILE A 77 -20.19 5.49 1.87
N ILE A 78 -20.02 6.06 3.09
CA ILE A 78 -19.33 5.37 4.19
C ILE A 78 -20.23 4.90 5.33
N ASN A 79 -21.41 5.51 5.51
CA ASN A 79 -22.28 5.24 6.66
C ASN A 79 -22.57 3.74 6.89
N PRO A 80 -22.76 2.89 5.86
CA PRO A 80 -22.96 1.45 6.07
C PRO A 80 -21.75 0.71 6.66
N PHE A 81 -20.55 1.29 6.56
CA PHE A 81 -19.28 0.61 6.81
C PHE A 81 -18.54 1.09 8.07
N VAL A 82 -19.02 2.17 8.68
CA VAL A 82 -18.31 2.85 9.75
C VAL A 82 -19.21 3.20 10.92
N GLU A 83 -18.59 3.38 12.06
CA GLU A 83 -19.15 4.05 13.23
C GLU A 83 -18.42 5.39 13.39
N VAL A 84 -19.20 6.48 13.39
CA VAL A 84 -18.69 7.85 13.53
C VAL A 84 -18.72 8.24 15.00
N LEU A 85 -17.54 8.44 15.59
CA LEU A 85 -17.37 8.63 17.02
C LEU A 85 -16.95 10.07 17.35
N PRO A 86 -17.60 10.74 18.31
CA PRO A 86 -17.33 12.14 18.61
C PRO A 86 -15.94 12.32 19.25
N VAL A 87 -15.22 13.35 18.84
CA VAL A 87 -13.96 13.76 19.45
C VAL A 87 -14.01 15.26 19.72
N ILE A 88 -13.47 15.69 20.86
CA ILE A 88 -13.39 17.11 21.22
C ILE A 88 -12.10 17.66 20.61
N HIS A 89 -12.21 18.71 19.81
CA HIS A 89 -11.07 19.42 19.25
C HIS A 89 -11.32 20.93 19.34
N GLU A 90 -10.28 21.69 19.66
CA GLU A 90 -10.43 23.10 20.07
C GLU A 90 -10.79 24.05 18.92
N LEU A 91 -10.36 23.73 17.70
CA LEU A 91 -10.52 24.62 16.54
C LEU A 91 -11.78 24.34 15.70
N TYR A 92 -12.19 23.07 15.57
CA TYR A 92 -13.29 22.67 14.69
C TYR A 92 -13.78 21.26 15.03
N PRO A 93 -15.04 20.91 14.68
CA PRO A 93 -15.57 19.58 14.94
C PRO A 93 -14.89 18.49 14.09
N VAL A 94 -14.44 17.43 14.77
CA VAL A 94 -13.82 16.24 14.18
C VAL A 94 -14.36 14.96 14.80
N HIS A 95 -14.28 13.87 14.06
CA HIS A 95 -14.80 12.57 14.43
C HIS A 95 -13.78 11.48 14.17
N ALA A 96 -13.66 10.54 15.10
CA ALA A 96 -12.95 9.30 14.85
C ALA A 96 -13.82 8.35 14.04
N ILE A 97 -13.24 7.75 13.00
CA ILE A 97 -13.96 6.89 12.07
C ILE A 97 -13.55 5.45 12.34
N ASN A 98 -14.39 4.72 13.06
CA ASN A 98 -14.20 3.31 13.31
C ASN A 98 -14.76 2.51 12.13
N VAL A 99 -13.87 1.94 11.30
CA VAL A 99 -14.29 1.08 10.19
C VAL A 99 -14.68 -0.28 10.74
N VAL A 100 -15.98 -0.58 10.73
CA VAL A 100 -16.56 -1.83 11.24
C VAL A 100 -16.69 -2.89 10.14
N ASN A 101 -16.60 -2.48 8.88
CA ASN A 101 -16.63 -3.38 7.74
C ASN A 101 -15.28 -4.11 7.56
N VAL A 102 -15.31 -5.45 7.66
CA VAL A 102 -14.16 -6.32 7.41
C VAL A 102 -14.50 -7.27 6.28
N VAL A 103 -13.67 -7.28 5.24
CA VAL A 103 -13.91 -8.07 4.03
C VAL A 103 -12.74 -9.03 3.81
N ASP A 104 -13.03 -10.32 3.81
CA ASP A 104 -12.07 -11.38 3.44
C ASP A 104 -11.93 -11.46 1.91
N CYS A 105 -11.20 -10.49 1.36
CA CYS A 105 -11.16 -10.23 -0.08
C CYS A 105 -9.80 -10.48 -0.73
N ILE A 106 -8.81 -10.96 0.01
CA ILE A 106 -7.48 -11.18 -0.57
C ILE A 106 -7.51 -12.38 -1.53
N ASP A 107 -6.99 -12.16 -2.73
CA ASP A 107 -6.62 -13.24 -3.63
C ASP A 107 -5.18 -13.65 -3.34
N TYR A 108 -5.02 -14.68 -2.50
CA TYR A 108 -3.71 -15.18 -2.10
C TYR A 108 -2.91 -15.79 -3.25
N SER A 109 -3.56 -16.19 -4.35
CA SER A 109 -2.85 -16.76 -5.50
C SER A 109 -2.11 -15.70 -6.31
N ASN A 110 -2.60 -14.46 -6.26
CA ASN A 110 -2.06 -13.31 -6.99
C ASN A 110 -1.43 -12.24 -6.09
N SER A 111 -1.50 -12.40 -4.76
CA SER A 111 -0.89 -11.49 -3.78
C SER A 111 0.50 -11.96 -3.36
N ILE A 112 1.41 -11.02 -3.08
CA ILE A 112 2.75 -11.32 -2.56
C ILE A 112 2.78 -10.96 -1.07
N LYS A 113 2.90 -11.98 -0.22
CA LYS A 113 3.02 -11.81 1.23
C LYS A 113 4.43 -11.36 1.59
N ASP A 114 4.50 -10.41 2.52
CA ASP A 114 5.73 -10.04 3.20
C ASP A 114 5.78 -10.77 4.54
N THR A 115 6.91 -11.40 4.80
CA THR A 115 7.22 -12.08 6.06
C THR A 115 8.59 -11.66 6.57
N LEU A 116 8.75 -11.57 7.88
CA LEU A 116 10.08 -11.49 8.48
C LEU A 116 10.84 -12.82 8.28
N SER A 117 12.13 -12.81 8.57
CA SER A 117 12.99 -14.00 8.51
C SER A 117 12.52 -15.13 9.44
N ASP A 118 11.75 -14.82 10.48
CA ASP A 118 11.15 -15.79 11.40
C ASP A 118 9.77 -16.32 10.92
N GLY A 119 9.33 -15.92 9.72
CA GLY A 119 8.04 -16.30 9.14
C GLY A 119 6.85 -15.45 9.60
N THR A 120 7.07 -14.44 10.46
CA THR A 120 6.00 -13.55 10.92
C THR A 120 5.45 -12.73 9.74
N PHE A 121 4.14 -12.83 9.50
CA PHE A 121 3.46 -12.04 8.48
C PHE A 121 3.49 -10.54 8.81
N THR A 122 4.04 -9.74 7.89
CA THR A 122 4.14 -8.28 8.05
C THR A 122 3.22 -7.51 7.12
N GLY A 123 2.63 -8.15 6.11
CA GLY A 123 1.71 -7.52 5.18
C GLY A 123 1.82 -8.10 3.79
N PHE A 124 1.49 -7.28 2.79
CA PHE A 124 1.66 -7.63 1.39
C PHE A 124 2.49 -6.55 0.70
N SER A 125 3.50 -6.97 -0.06
CA SER A 125 4.25 -6.09 -0.95
C SER A 125 3.45 -5.81 -2.22
N ASN A 126 2.61 -6.76 -2.63
CA ASN A 126 1.65 -6.60 -3.71
C ASN A 126 0.28 -7.18 -3.31
N TYR A 127 -0.76 -6.37 -3.43
CA TYR A 127 -2.13 -6.77 -3.12
C TYR A 127 -2.84 -7.22 -4.40
N ALA A 128 -3.51 -8.36 -4.34
CA ALA A 128 -4.57 -8.73 -5.26
C ALA A 128 -5.86 -8.94 -4.49
N PHE A 129 -6.95 -8.38 -5.00
CA PHE A 129 -8.27 -8.50 -4.39
C PHE A 129 -9.21 -9.31 -5.29
N LYS A 130 -10.05 -10.13 -4.68
CA LYS A 130 -11.18 -10.80 -5.31
C LYS A 130 -12.22 -9.75 -5.68
N LYS A 131 -12.35 -9.45 -6.97
CA LYS A 131 -13.14 -8.34 -7.50
C LYS A 131 -14.56 -8.32 -6.94
N GLU A 132 -15.21 -9.47 -6.98
CA GLU A 132 -16.59 -9.69 -6.54
C GLU A 132 -16.83 -9.42 -5.05
N LEU A 133 -15.78 -9.44 -4.22
CA LEU A 133 -15.89 -9.20 -2.78
C LEU A 133 -15.63 -7.74 -2.40
N VAL A 134 -14.90 -6.99 -3.23
CA VAL A 134 -14.62 -5.56 -3.01
C VAL A 134 -15.53 -4.63 -3.81
N GLU A 135 -16.34 -5.19 -4.71
CA GLU A 135 -17.38 -4.44 -5.41
C GLU A 135 -18.38 -3.84 -4.40
N ASN A 136 -18.70 -2.56 -4.57
CA ASN A 136 -19.53 -1.77 -3.65
C ASN A 136 -19.01 -1.69 -2.20
N GLN A 137 -17.73 -1.99 -1.95
CA GLN A 137 -17.08 -1.78 -0.66
C GLN A 137 -16.33 -0.45 -0.68
N HIS A 138 -16.95 0.61 -0.17
CA HIS A 138 -16.38 1.96 -0.27
C HIS A 138 -15.35 2.28 0.81
N MET A 139 -15.42 1.60 1.96
CA MET A 139 -14.44 1.65 3.04
C MET A 139 -14.43 0.33 3.81
N PHE A 140 -13.25 -0.28 4.01
CA PHE A 140 -13.13 -1.58 4.69
C PHE A 140 -11.75 -1.85 5.28
N LYS A 141 -11.66 -2.91 6.09
CA LYS A 141 -10.43 -3.55 6.59
C LYS A 141 -10.36 -5.00 6.10
N ILE A 142 -9.19 -5.63 6.21
CA ILE A 142 -8.99 -7.06 5.92
C ILE A 142 -8.67 -7.86 7.20
N PRO A 143 -9.06 -9.14 7.29
CA PRO A 143 -8.84 -9.98 8.47
C PRO A 143 -7.37 -10.06 8.92
N GLU A 144 -6.43 -10.04 7.98
CA GLU A 144 -4.99 -10.17 8.24
C GLU A 144 -4.39 -8.94 8.93
N LYS A 145 -5.08 -7.79 8.84
CA LYS A 145 -4.58 -6.48 9.27
C LYS A 145 -5.70 -5.62 9.89
N LEU A 146 -6.46 -6.17 10.84
CA LEU A 146 -7.54 -5.44 11.53
C LEU A 146 -7.08 -4.10 12.16
N ARG A 147 -5.86 -4.07 12.72
CA ARG A 147 -5.24 -2.84 13.29
C ARG A 147 -4.51 -2.00 12.25
N GLY A 148 -4.36 -2.52 11.04
CA GLY A 148 -3.59 -1.95 9.95
C GLY A 148 -4.42 -0.97 9.11
N PRO A 149 -4.06 -0.82 7.83
CA PRO A 149 -4.62 0.22 6.98
C PRO A 149 -6.12 0.07 6.73
N VAL A 150 -6.72 1.18 6.32
CA VAL A 150 -8.09 1.22 5.79
C VAL A 150 -8.00 1.26 4.28
N PHE A 151 -8.83 0.46 3.62
CA PHE A 151 -8.95 0.39 2.18
C PHE A 151 -10.21 1.13 1.73
N VAL A 152 -10.14 1.79 0.58
CA VAL A 152 -11.24 2.58 0.01
C VAL A 152 -11.37 2.38 -1.49
N SER A 153 -12.57 2.59 -2.00
CA SER A 153 -12.91 2.46 -3.43
C SER A 153 -12.49 3.69 -4.26
N ASP A 154 -12.54 3.54 -5.60
CA ASP A 154 -12.46 4.67 -6.54
C ASP A 154 -13.51 5.74 -6.26
N GLU A 155 -14.75 5.35 -5.94
CA GLU A 155 -15.85 6.28 -5.67
C GLU A 155 -15.60 7.13 -4.44
N PHE A 156 -15.07 6.53 -3.37
CA PHE A 156 -14.64 7.29 -2.18
C PHE A 156 -13.58 8.32 -2.54
N ARG A 157 -12.52 7.89 -3.26
CA ARG A 157 -11.43 8.78 -3.66
C ARG A 157 -11.94 9.91 -4.55
N GLN A 158 -12.83 9.61 -5.50
CA GLN A 158 -13.38 10.59 -6.42
C GLN A 158 -14.24 11.62 -5.67
N THR A 159 -15.09 11.17 -4.75
CA THR A 159 -15.91 12.04 -3.89
C THR A 159 -15.04 13.02 -3.09
N VAL A 160 -13.92 12.54 -2.54
CA VAL A 160 -12.92 13.38 -1.85
C VAL A 160 -12.34 14.46 -2.78
N ILE A 161 -11.95 14.09 -3.99
CA ILE A 161 -11.31 14.99 -4.97
C ILE A 161 -12.30 16.04 -5.48
N GLU A 162 -13.50 15.64 -5.88
CA GLU A 162 -14.53 16.52 -6.45
C GLU A 162 -15.00 17.55 -5.44
N ASN A 163 -15.14 17.14 -4.17
CA ASN A 163 -15.52 18.04 -3.08
C ASN A 163 -14.33 18.81 -2.50
N LYS A 164 -13.12 18.63 -3.03
CA LYS A 164 -11.90 19.31 -2.60
C LYS A 164 -11.66 19.15 -1.09
N LEU A 165 -11.87 17.95 -0.57
CA LEU A 165 -11.55 17.64 0.83
C LEU A 165 -10.03 17.59 1.01
N THR A 166 -9.54 18.19 2.09
CA THR A 166 -8.12 18.40 2.35
C THR A 166 -7.56 17.37 3.33
N GLY A 167 -6.23 17.15 3.30
CA GLY A 167 -5.57 16.23 4.23
C GLY A 167 -5.60 14.75 3.82
N PHE A 168 -6.44 14.37 2.86
CA PHE A 168 -6.48 13.02 2.29
C PHE A 168 -5.28 12.73 1.37
N ALA A 169 -4.81 11.49 1.41
CA ALA A 169 -3.86 10.94 0.45
C ALA A 169 -4.23 9.49 0.13
N PHE A 170 -3.81 9.00 -1.04
CA PHE A 170 -4.18 7.67 -1.51
C PHE A 170 -2.99 6.97 -2.14
N LYS A 171 -2.80 5.69 -1.82
CA LYS A 171 -1.85 4.81 -2.52
C LYS A 171 -2.65 3.76 -3.26
N GLU A 172 -2.50 3.69 -4.58
CA GLU A 172 -3.10 2.61 -5.38
C GLU A 172 -2.49 1.29 -4.95
N LEU A 173 -3.33 0.30 -4.63
CA LEU A 173 -2.87 -1.04 -4.28
C LEU A 173 -3.24 -2.08 -5.32
N TRP A 174 -4.33 -1.88 -6.05
CA TRP A 174 -4.83 -2.84 -7.01
C TRP A 174 -5.81 -2.22 -8.01
N ASN A 175 -5.84 -2.75 -9.23
CA ASN A 175 -6.76 -2.36 -10.30
C ASN A 175 -7.29 -3.59 -11.03
N SER A 176 -8.60 -3.81 -10.99
CA SER A 176 -9.31 -4.91 -11.67
C SER A 176 -9.22 -4.91 -13.20
N GLU A 177 -9.01 -3.74 -13.81
CA GLU A 177 -8.88 -3.61 -15.27
C GLU A 177 -7.45 -3.86 -15.74
N LEU A 178 -6.49 -3.82 -14.81
CA LEU A 178 -5.23 -4.48 -15.03
C LEU A 178 -5.49 -5.97 -14.91
N ILE A 179 -5.99 -6.55 -16.01
CA ILE A 179 -5.72 -7.95 -16.28
C ILE A 179 -4.20 -8.02 -16.22
N LEU A 180 -3.64 -8.78 -15.27
CA LEU A 180 -2.31 -9.34 -15.43
C LEU A 180 -2.42 -10.27 -16.65
N LYS A 181 -2.46 -9.69 -17.84
CA LYS A 181 -2.16 -10.43 -19.05
C LYS A 181 -0.69 -10.81 -18.82
N PRO A 182 -0.31 -12.10 -18.87
CA PRO A 182 1.03 -12.37 -19.40
C PRO A 182 1.12 -11.51 -20.65
N VAL A 183 2.12 -10.64 -20.73
CA VAL A 183 2.33 -9.83 -21.93
C VAL A 183 2.35 -10.83 -23.08
N SER A 184 1.28 -10.84 -23.87
CA SER A 184 1.29 -11.53 -25.14
C SER A 184 2.32 -10.78 -25.96
N ASN A 185 3.38 -11.47 -26.33
CA ASN A 185 4.46 -11.05 -27.20
C ASN A 185 3.95 -10.14 -28.34
N SER A 186 4.09 -8.84 -28.14
CA SER A 186 4.11 -7.80 -29.17
C SER A 186 4.64 -6.58 -28.42
N GLU A 187 5.93 -6.33 -28.40
CA GLU A 187 6.71 -5.91 -29.57
C GLU A 187 8.05 -6.64 -29.67
N HIS A 188 8.39 -6.99 -30.91
CA HIS A 188 9.59 -7.69 -31.39
C HIS A 188 9.64 -9.19 -31.08
N GLU A 189 9.31 -9.97 -32.12
CA GLU A 189 9.97 -11.24 -32.41
C GLU A 189 11.50 -11.03 -32.27
N LEU A 190 12.03 -11.45 -31.12
CA LEU A 190 13.41 -11.89 -31.01
C LEU A 190 13.32 -13.32 -30.53
N ASP A 191 13.47 -14.22 -31.49
CA ASP A 191 13.74 -15.65 -31.38
C ASP A 191 14.09 -16.07 -29.94
N GLU A 192 13.07 -16.43 -29.16
CA GLU A 192 13.27 -17.09 -27.87
C GLU A 192 13.77 -18.50 -28.18
N ALA A 193 15.08 -18.63 -28.34
CA ALA A 193 15.72 -19.89 -28.00
C ALA A 193 15.19 -20.29 -26.62
N GLN A 194 14.69 -21.52 -26.49
CA GLN A 194 14.33 -22.13 -25.21
C GLN A 194 15.57 -22.15 -24.31
N VAL A 195 15.82 -21.06 -23.58
CA VAL A 195 16.93 -20.99 -22.63
C VAL A 195 16.43 -21.53 -21.30
N GLU A 196 16.97 -22.68 -20.89
CA GLU A 196 16.89 -23.14 -19.49
C GLU A 196 17.50 -22.06 -18.59
N GLY A 197 16.66 -21.32 -17.88
CA GLY A 197 17.06 -20.27 -16.94
C GLY A 197 16.35 -20.41 -15.61
N VAL A 198 16.89 -19.73 -14.59
CA VAL A 198 16.31 -19.71 -13.24
C VAL A 198 15.25 -18.61 -13.11
N SER A 199 14.39 -18.71 -12.11
CA SER A 199 13.48 -17.62 -11.75
C SER A 199 14.25 -16.38 -11.29
N PHE A 200 13.61 -15.21 -11.30
CA PHE A 200 14.22 -14.00 -10.77
C PHE A 200 14.64 -14.15 -9.30
N GLN A 201 13.82 -14.81 -8.46
CA GLN A 201 14.15 -15.03 -7.06
C GLN A 201 15.42 -15.86 -6.87
N GLU A 202 15.54 -16.96 -7.63
CA GLU A 202 16.75 -17.80 -7.63
C GLU A 202 17.97 -17.03 -8.15
N ALA A 203 17.81 -16.24 -9.21
CA ALA A 203 18.86 -15.36 -9.71
C ALA A 203 19.32 -14.35 -8.65
N MET A 204 18.39 -13.75 -7.90
CA MET A 204 18.72 -12.81 -6.83
C MET A 204 19.50 -13.46 -5.69
N ILE A 205 19.12 -14.67 -5.26
CA ILE A 205 19.87 -15.45 -4.26
C ILE A 205 21.31 -15.69 -4.73
N ILE A 206 21.49 -16.06 -6.00
CA ILE A 206 22.80 -16.30 -6.61
C ILE A 206 23.63 -15.00 -6.68
N ILE A 207 23.03 -13.89 -7.10
CA ILE A 207 23.69 -12.58 -7.17
C ILE A 207 24.08 -12.07 -5.78
N GLU A 208 23.27 -12.32 -4.75
CA GLU A 208 23.57 -11.93 -3.38
C GLU A 208 24.84 -12.59 -2.86
N GLY A 209 25.09 -13.86 -3.24
CA GLY A 209 26.33 -14.58 -3.02
C GLY A 209 27.56 -13.90 -3.62
N GLY A 210 27.36 -13.04 -4.63
CA GLY A 210 28.33 -12.00 -4.99
C GLY A 210 29.38 -12.40 -6.01
N GLU A 211 29.26 -13.55 -6.67
CA GLU A 211 30.22 -14.00 -7.70
C GLU A 211 29.63 -14.04 -9.11
N LYS A 212 28.31 -14.01 -9.22
CA LYS A 212 27.59 -14.20 -10.48
C LYS A 212 26.74 -12.98 -10.84
N ALA A 213 26.27 -13.00 -12.08
CA ALA A 213 25.30 -12.09 -12.66
C ALA A 213 24.15 -12.90 -13.27
N ALA A 214 23.03 -12.23 -13.52
CA ALA A 214 21.87 -12.79 -14.19
C ALA A 214 21.55 -11.98 -15.43
N LEU A 215 21.41 -12.64 -16.58
CA LEU A 215 21.19 -12.02 -17.88
C LEU A 215 19.85 -12.48 -18.47
N ASN A 216 19.10 -11.52 -19.01
CA ASN A 216 17.93 -11.78 -19.85
C ASN A 216 17.91 -10.71 -20.96
N GLY A 217 18.12 -11.13 -22.21
CA GLY A 217 18.21 -10.22 -23.36
C GLY A 217 19.25 -9.11 -23.16
N LYS A 218 18.80 -7.85 -23.30
CA LYS A 218 19.64 -6.64 -23.11
C LYS A 218 19.78 -6.22 -21.64
N VAL A 219 19.33 -7.03 -20.68
CA VAL A 219 19.26 -6.65 -19.27
C VAL A 219 20.11 -7.58 -18.42
N LYS A 220 20.94 -7.00 -17.55
CA LYS A 220 21.82 -7.75 -16.64
C LYS A 220 21.68 -7.26 -15.20
N TRP A 221 21.52 -8.19 -14.25
CA TRP A 221 21.59 -7.91 -12.81
C TRP A 221 22.91 -8.42 -12.25
N GLN A 222 23.59 -7.63 -11.44
CA GLN A 222 24.78 -8.08 -10.71
C GLN A 222 25.04 -7.25 -9.46
N LYS A 223 25.95 -7.74 -8.61
CA LYS A 223 26.44 -7.03 -7.44
C LYS A 223 27.74 -6.28 -7.80
N ASN A 224 27.74 -4.96 -7.71
CA ASN A 224 28.91 -4.13 -8.02
C ASN A 224 30.02 -4.24 -6.94
N LYS A 225 31.15 -3.54 -7.16
CA LYS A 225 32.29 -3.50 -6.22
C LYS A 225 31.91 -3.02 -4.80
N ASN A 226 30.88 -2.18 -4.69
CA ASN A 226 30.37 -1.66 -3.41
C ASN A 226 29.33 -2.59 -2.76
N ARG A 227 29.22 -3.84 -3.24
CA ARG A 227 28.26 -4.84 -2.76
C ARG A 227 26.78 -4.44 -2.97
N VAL A 228 26.52 -3.48 -3.85
CA VAL A 228 25.17 -3.03 -4.20
C VAL A 228 24.69 -3.76 -5.44
N ILE A 229 23.44 -4.22 -5.42
CA ILE A 229 22.78 -4.82 -6.57
C ILE A 229 22.43 -3.71 -7.57
N VAL A 230 22.86 -3.89 -8.81
CA VAL A 230 22.68 -2.94 -9.91
C VAL A 230 22.03 -3.63 -11.10
N LEU A 231 21.27 -2.81 -11.84
CA LEU A 231 20.62 -3.18 -13.08
C LEU A 231 21.37 -2.53 -14.25
N GLY A 232 21.81 -3.35 -15.20
CA GLY A 232 22.54 -2.95 -16.39
C GLY A 232 21.66 -3.07 -17.63
N HIS A 233 21.66 -2.03 -18.46
CA HIS A 233 21.06 -2.04 -19.79
C HIS A 233 22.15 -2.03 -20.86
N LEU A 234 22.17 -3.06 -21.71
CA LEU A 234 23.08 -3.21 -22.83
C LEU A 234 22.77 -2.16 -23.91
N GLN A 235 23.77 -1.38 -24.26
CA GLN A 235 23.73 -0.38 -25.33
C GLN A 235 24.14 -1.01 -26.67
N ASP A 236 23.89 -0.31 -27.77
CA ASP A 236 24.20 -0.81 -29.11
C ASP A 236 25.72 -0.93 -29.38
N ASP A 237 26.55 -0.24 -28.60
CA ASP A 237 28.02 -0.34 -28.62
C ASP A 237 28.56 -1.52 -27.79
N GLY A 238 27.68 -2.33 -27.19
CA GLY A 238 28.04 -3.46 -26.34
C GLY A 238 28.36 -3.11 -24.89
N SER A 239 28.33 -1.83 -24.51
CA SER A 239 28.53 -1.38 -23.13
C SER A 239 27.26 -1.51 -22.29
N TYR A 240 27.40 -1.49 -20.96
CA TYR A 240 26.27 -1.48 -20.03
C TYR A 240 26.17 -0.14 -19.31
N VAL A 241 24.97 0.43 -19.30
CA VAL A 241 24.60 1.53 -18.38
C VAL A 241 24.02 0.93 -17.12
N TRP A 242 24.67 1.21 -15.98
CA TRP A 242 24.32 0.65 -14.68
C TRP A 242 23.56 1.64 -13.81
N ILE A 243 22.44 1.20 -13.23
CA ILE A 243 21.66 1.96 -12.27
C ILE A 243 21.46 1.18 -10.97
N LYS A 244 21.26 1.91 -9.87
CA LYS A 244 20.73 1.34 -8.64
C LYS A 244 19.19 1.35 -8.76
N PRO A 245 18.54 0.19 -8.92
CA PRO A 245 17.09 0.14 -9.07
C PRO A 245 16.41 0.57 -7.77
N VAL A 246 15.38 1.41 -7.90
CA VAL A 246 14.52 1.83 -6.77
C VAL A 246 13.26 0.94 -6.66
N TYR A 247 12.96 0.21 -7.73
CA TYR A 247 11.96 -0.85 -7.82
C TYR A 247 12.42 -1.90 -8.82
N ILE A 248 11.82 -3.09 -8.79
CA ILE A 248 12.12 -4.18 -9.73
C ILE A 248 11.02 -4.19 -10.80
N PRO A 249 11.34 -4.01 -12.09
CA PRO A 249 10.34 -4.07 -13.15
C PRO A 249 9.62 -5.42 -13.18
N ILE A 250 8.29 -5.40 -13.30
CA ILE A 250 7.46 -6.61 -13.34
C ILE A 250 7.90 -7.63 -14.42
N PRO A 251 8.33 -7.23 -15.63
CA PRO A 251 8.85 -8.18 -16.62
C PRO A 251 10.05 -8.98 -16.10
N HIS A 252 10.84 -8.41 -15.18
CA HIS A 252 12.01 -9.10 -14.66
C HIS A 252 11.64 -10.21 -13.68
N LEU A 253 10.56 -10.01 -12.91
CA LEU A 253 10.06 -10.98 -11.92
C LEU A 253 9.52 -12.26 -12.58
N SER A 254 9.01 -12.14 -13.81
CA SER A 254 8.41 -13.24 -14.58
C SER A 254 9.37 -13.87 -15.61
N ALA A 255 10.46 -13.18 -15.95
CA ALA A 255 11.47 -13.67 -16.87
C ALA A 255 12.29 -14.85 -16.31
N LYS A 256 12.83 -15.65 -17.23
CA LYS A 256 13.89 -16.63 -16.94
C LYS A 256 15.26 -16.00 -17.11
N TRP A 257 16.14 -16.26 -16.16
CA TRP A 257 17.44 -15.61 -16.07
C TRP A 257 18.57 -16.60 -16.29
N LEU A 258 19.46 -16.28 -17.23
CA LEU A 258 20.68 -17.03 -17.45
C LEU A 258 21.73 -16.58 -16.43
N ILE A 259 22.26 -17.53 -15.66
CA ILE A 259 23.36 -17.25 -14.73
C ILE A 259 24.66 -17.16 -15.52
N THR A 260 25.37 -16.06 -15.33
CA THR A 260 26.61 -15.75 -16.04
C THR A 260 27.64 -15.13 -15.08
N ASP A 261 28.86 -14.92 -15.57
CA ASP A 261 29.90 -14.24 -14.81
C ASP A 261 29.69 -12.72 -14.83
N LYS A 262 30.23 -12.06 -13.80
CA LYS A 262 30.19 -10.60 -13.73
C LYS A 262 31.00 -9.96 -14.83
N SER A 263 30.56 -8.78 -15.25
CA SER A 263 31.30 -7.87 -16.12
C SER A 263 32.05 -6.83 -15.31
#